data_AF-A0A429ZZT7-F1
#
_entry.id   AF-A0A429ZZT7-F1
#
_cell.length_a   1.000
_cell.length_b   1.000
_cell.length_c   1.000
_cell.angle_alpha   90.00
_cell.angle_beta   90.00
_cell.angle_gamma   90.00
#
_symmetry.space_group_name_H-M   'P 1'
#
loop_
_entity.id
_entity.type
_entity.pdbx_description
1 polymer ?
#
loop_
_entity_poly.entity_id
_entity_poly.type
_entity_poly.pdbx_seq_one_letter_code
_entity_poly.pdbx_strand_id
1 'polypeptide(L)' 'MDISDSGYVGLSILVVIWSIITGIQAILSYGTAYRYTKRGGDNGVALFGWFIVFQLASYIPFLGYYFWKKSKK' A
#
# COMPACT_ATOMS: atom_id res chain seq x y z
N MET A 1 -12.58 -26.79 -21.08
CA MET A 1 -12.36 -25.89 -19.93
C MET A 1 -13.66 -25.87 -19.19
N ASP A 2 -13.73 -26.56 -18.06
CA ASP A 2 -14.94 -26.56 -17.24
C ASP A 2 -15.10 -25.20 -16.54
N ILE A 3 -16.31 -24.89 -16.09
CA ILE A 3 -16.63 -23.65 -15.36
C ILE A 3 -15.71 -23.48 -14.13
N SER A 4 -15.33 -24.60 -13.51
CA SER A 4 -14.30 -24.71 -12.47
C SER A 4 -12.97 -24.08 -12.88
N ASP A 5 -12.40 -24.50 -14.01
CA ASP A 5 -11.09 -24.03 -14.48
C ASP A 5 -11.10 -22.53 -14.78
N SER A 6 -12.23 -22.05 -15.32
CA SER A 6 -12.43 -20.63 -15.65
C SER A 6 -12.49 -19.76 -14.38
N GLY A 7 -13.05 -20.27 -13.29
CA GLY A 7 -13.07 -19.61 -11.98
C GLY A 7 -11.68 -19.47 -11.36
N TYR A 8 -10.86 -20.52 -11.43
CA TYR A 8 -9.48 -20.49 -10.93
C TYR A 8 -8.59 -19.54 -11.73
N VAL A 9 -8.75 -19.49 -13.06
CA VAL A 9 -8.02 -18.54 -13.92
C VAL A 9 -8.40 -17.09 -13.58
N GLY A 10 -9.70 -16.82 -13.40
CA GLY A 10 -10.18 -15.48 -13.03
C GLY A 10 -9.64 -15.01 -11.67
N LEU A 11 -9.69 -15.88 -10.65
CA LEU A 11 -9.16 -15.58 -9.32
C LEU A 11 -7.64 -15.30 -9.38
N SER A 12 -6.90 -16.11 -10.15
CA SER A 12 -5.44 -15.96 -10.29
C SER A 12 -5.07 -14.60 -10.87
N ILE A 13 -5.78 -14.14 -11.90
CA ILE A 13 -5.57 -12.81 -12.51
C ILE A 13 -5.84 -11.70 -11.50
N LEU A 14 -6.93 -11.81 -10.72
CA LEU A 14 -7.27 -10.82 -9.69
C LEU A 14 -6.17 -10.73 -8.61
N VAL A 15 -5.63 -11.86 -8.16
CA VAL A 15 -4.54 -11.91 -7.17
C VAL A 15 -3.28 -11.23 -7.71
N VAL A 16 -2.94 -11.44 -8.99
CA VAL A 16 -1.79 -10.80 -9.63
C VAL A 16 -1.97 -9.29 -9.69
N ILE A 17 -3.12 -8.82 -10.18
CA ILE A 17 -3.43 -7.38 -10.26
C ILE A 17 -3.39 -6.74 -8.86
N TRP A 18 -4.01 -7.40 -7.88
CA TRP A 18 -4.01 -6.95 -6.49
C TRP A 18 -2.59 -6.83 -5.92
N SER A 19 -1.73 -7.82 -6.19
CA SER A 19 -0.35 -7.84 -5.72
C SER A 19 0.47 -6.68 -6.31
N ILE A 20 0.27 -6.38 -7.60
CA ILE A 20 0.91 -5.24 -8.27
C ILE A 20 0.45 -3.92 -7.63
N ILE A 21 -0.85 -3.74 -7.44
CA ILE A 21 -1.42 -2.52 -6.82
C ILE A 21 -0.88 -2.36 -5.39
N THR A 22 -0.90 -3.44 -4.60
CA THR A 22 -0.39 -3.45 -3.22
C THR A 22 1.10 -3.12 -3.18
N GLY A 23 1.91 -3.68 -4.10
CA GLY A 23 3.33 -3.38 -4.22
C GLY A 23 3.62 -1.90 -4.52
N ILE A 24 2.88 -1.30 -5.46
CA ILE A 24 2.99 0.14 -5.74
C ILE A 24 2.61 0.96 -4.50
N GLN A 25 1.52 0.59 -3.83
CA GLN A 25 1.11 1.28 -2.61
C GLN A 25 2.12 1.14 -1.47
N ALA A 26 2.84 0.02 -1.38
CA ALA A 26 3.89 -0.18 -0.38
C ALA A 26 5.11 0.73 -0.60
N ILE A 27 5.43 1.05 -1.85
CA ILE A 27 6.49 2.04 -2.14
C ILE A 27 6.01 3.44 -1.74
N LEU A 28 4.76 3.76 -2.03
CA LEU A 28 4.15 5.05 -1.64
C LEU A 28 4.02 5.18 -0.12
N SER A 29 3.77 4.09 0.60
CA SER A 29 3.63 4.08 2.05
C SER A 29 4.92 4.51 2.75
N TYR A 30 6.07 4.04 2.27
CA TYR A 30 7.37 4.46 2.79
C TYR A 30 7.60 5.97 2.61
N GLY A 31 7.35 6.50 1.41
CA GLY A 31 7.49 7.94 1.16
C GLY A 31 6.51 8.79 1.98
N THR A 32 5.32 8.27 2.26
CA THR A 32 4.32 8.91 3.12
C THR A 32 4.78 8.91 4.58
N ALA A 33 5.29 7.77 5.07
CA ALA A 33 5.84 7.63 6.41
C ALA A 33 6.98 8.61 6.66
N TYR A 34 7.91 8.74 5.68
CA TYR A 34 9.00 9.69 5.75
C TYR A 34 8.52 11.15 5.89
N ARG A 35 7.53 11.56 5.09
CA ARG A 35 6.95 12.92 5.16
C ARG A 35 6.28 13.20 6.51
N TYR A 36 5.53 12.23 7.04
CA TYR A 36 4.87 12.37 8.35
C TYR A 36 5.85 12.40 9.51
N THR A 37 6.90 11.59 9.43
CA THR A 37 8.02 11.60 10.38
C THR A 37 8.65 12.99 10.44
N LYS A 38 9.00 13.56 9.29
CA LYS A 38 9.56 14.92 9.20
C LYS A 38 8.61 16.04 9.68
N ARG A 39 7.31 15.77 9.87
CA ARG A 39 6.31 16.74 10.34
C ARG A 39 6.07 16.72 11.86
N GLY A 40 6.60 15.75 12.60
CA GLY A 40 6.30 15.66 14.03
C GLY A 40 7.22 14.79 14.87
N GLY A 41 8.07 13.96 14.27
CA GLY A 41 9.04 13.15 14.98
C GLY A 41 10.24 12.89 14.10
N ASP A 42 11.30 13.69 14.24
CA ASP A 42 12.49 13.59 13.41
C ASP A 42 13.45 12.47 13.90
N ASN A 43 12.91 11.26 14.04
CA ASN A 43 13.66 10.09 14.52
C ASN A 43 13.22 8.79 13.84
N GLY A 44 14.06 7.76 13.95
CA GLY A 44 13.83 6.45 13.33
C GLY A 44 12.63 5.68 13.90
N VAL A 45 12.27 5.91 15.17
CA VAL A 45 11.12 5.25 15.82
C VAL A 45 9.80 5.76 15.23
N ALA A 46 9.69 7.07 15.05
CA ALA A 46 8.55 7.69 14.38
C ALA A 46 8.45 7.22 12.92
N LEU A 47 9.59 7.10 12.22
CA LEU A 47 9.61 6.53 10.87
C LEU A 47 9.07 5.12 10.83
N PHE A 48 9.52 4.27 11.74
CA PHE A 48 9.07 2.89 11.83
C PHE A 48 7.57 2.79 12.17
N GLY A 49 7.10 3.58 13.14
CA GLY A 49 5.69 3.63 13.51
C GLY A 49 4.79 4.04 12.34
N TRP A 50 5.12 5.12 11.65
CA TRP A 50 4.37 5.54 10.46
C TRP A 50 4.47 4.55 9.31
N PHE A 51 5.64 3.91 9.14
CA PHE A 51 5.83 2.90 8.10
C PHE A 51 4.90 1.70 8.28
N ILE A 52 4.74 1.19 9.51
CA ILE A 52 3.78 0.11 9.79
C ILE A 52 2.36 0.54 9.47
N VAL A 53 1.94 1.73 9.94
CA VAL A 53 0.57 2.25 9.72
C VAL A 53 0.27 2.37 8.23
N PHE A 54 1.17 2.98 7.46
CA PHE A 54 0.96 3.15 6.02
C PHE A 54 1.16 1.85 5.23
N GLN A 55 1.91 0.87 5.75
CA GLN A 55 1.96 -0.46 5.16
C GLN A 55 0.66 -1.23 5.35
N LEU A 56 0.00 -1.11 6.50
CA LEU A 56 -1.33 -1.68 6.66
C LEU A 56 -2.34 -1.02 5.71
N ALA A 57 -2.19 0.29 5.48
CA ALA A 57 -3.04 1.02 4.53
C ALA A 57 -2.80 0.61 3.06
N SER A 58 -1.62 0.06 2.70
CA SER A 58 -1.30 -0.31 1.32
C SER A 58 -2.06 -1.55 0.83
N TYR A 59 -2.53 -2.39 1.76
CA TYR A 59 -3.41 -3.53 1.46
C TYR A 59 -4.81 -3.09 1.01
N ILE A 60 -5.24 -1.87 1.33
CA ILE A 60 -6.53 -1.36 0.87
C ILE A 60 -6.28 -0.62 -0.45
N PRO A 61 -6.89 -1.04 -1.58
CA PRO A 61 -6.79 -0.35 -2.85
C PRO A 61 -7.07 1.12 -2.68
N PHE A 62 -6.27 1.97 -3.32
CA PHE A 62 -6.43 3.43 -3.34
C PHE A 62 -6.10 4.17 -2.02
N LEU A 63 -6.14 3.51 -0.86
CA LEU A 63 -5.96 4.16 0.43
C LEU A 63 -4.53 4.67 0.65
N GLY A 64 -3.52 3.88 0.30
CA GLY A 64 -2.11 4.30 0.34
C GLY A 64 -1.83 5.47 -0.60
N TYR A 65 -2.42 5.48 -1.79
CA TYR A 65 -2.33 6.62 -2.72
C TYR A 65 -3.00 7.88 -2.15
N TYR A 66 -4.18 7.74 -1.54
CA TYR A 66 -4.88 8.86 -0.89
C TYR A 66 -4.01 9.50 0.19
N PHE A 67 -3.41 8.70 1.09
CA PHE A 67 -2.52 9.22 2.14
C PHE A 67 -1.26 9.86 1.57
N TRP A 68 -0.65 9.25 0.54
CA TRP A 68 0.49 9.84 -0.14
C TRP A 68 0.15 11.21 -0.73
N LYS A 69 -0.96 11.32 -1.46
CA LYS A 69 -1.43 12.60 -2.03
C LYS A 69 -1.72 13.63 -0.94
N LYS A 70 -2.35 13.21 0.16
CA LYS A 70 -2.62 14.06 1.33
C LYS A 70 -1.34 14.56 1.99
N SER A 71 -0.31 13.71 2.09
CA SER A 71 1.00 14.05 2.67
C SER A 71 1.84 15.02 1.81
N LYS A 72 1.46 15.22 0.54
CA LYS A 72 2.09 16.23 -0.32
C LYS A 72 1.60 17.65 -0.07
N LYS A 73 0.37 17.80 0.44
CA LYS A 73 -0.11 19.07 0.97
C LYS A 73 0.52 19.30 2.33
#